data_AF-A0A8B5WE52-F1
#
_entry.id   AF-A0A8B5WE52-F1
#
_cell.length_a   1.000
_cell.length_b   1.000
_cell.length_c   1.000
_cell.angle_alpha   90.00
_cell.angle_beta   90.00
_cell.angle_gamma   90.00
#
_symmetry.space_group_name_H-M   'P 1'
#
loop_
_entity.id
_entity.type
_entity.pdbx_description
1 polymer ?
#
loop_
_entity_poly.entity_id
_entity_poly.type
_entity_poly.pdbx_seq_one_letter_code
_entity_poly.pdbx_strand_id
1 'polypeptide(L)' 'IFPADDQTLDTSPDNYPNVWLMEVHPGEKFIYYVRRQATERYYHVEFDLREPVDPPPPPWGWKD' A
#
# COMPACT_ATOMS: atom_id res chain seq x y z
N ILE A 1 12.09 -2.46 -0.95
CA ILE A 1 11.28 -3.47 -0.23
C ILE A 1 11.29 -3.14 1.24
N PHE A 2 10.18 -3.38 1.93
CA PHE A 2 9.97 -3.04 3.33
C PHE A 2 9.37 -4.28 4.01
N PRO A 3 10.15 -5.07 4.77
CA PRO A 3 9.60 -6.17 5.57
C PRO A 3 8.84 -5.63 6.79
N ALA A 4 7.96 -6.47 7.36
CA ALA A 4 7.32 -6.16 8.64
C ALA A 4 8.38 -6.00 9.74
N ASP A 5 8.12 -5.11 10.70
CA ASP A 5 8.94 -4.90 11.88
C ASP A 5 8.37 -5.63 13.12
N ASP A 6 9.10 -5.55 14.23
CA ASP A 6 8.70 -6.19 15.48
C ASP A 6 7.42 -5.59 16.06
N GLN A 7 7.15 -4.30 15.83
CA GLN A 7 5.87 -3.70 16.24
C GLN A 7 4.69 -4.34 15.48
N THR A 8 4.89 -4.71 14.21
CA THR A 8 3.89 -5.47 13.44
C THR A 8 3.69 -6.86 14.01
N LEU A 9 4.75 -7.53 14.48
CA LEU A 9 4.63 -8.82 15.16
C LEU A 9 3.76 -8.70 16.42
N ASP A 10 3.99 -7.68 17.23
CA ASP A 10 3.29 -7.46 18.50
C ASP A 10 1.80 -7.16 18.29
N THR A 11 1.45 -6.40 17.25
CA THR A 11 0.08 -5.93 17.00
C THR A 11 -0.72 -6.79 16.04
N SER A 12 -0.06 -7.44 15.08
CA SER A 12 -0.69 -8.24 14.04
C SER A 12 0.23 -9.37 13.57
N PRO A 13 0.39 -10.44 14.36
CA PRO A 13 1.31 -11.55 14.07
C PRO A 13 1.11 -12.18 12.68
N ASP A 14 -0.13 -12.22 12.21
CA ASP A 14 -0.49 -12.72 10.88
C ASP A 14 0.14 -11.93 9.73
N ASN A 15 0.44 -10.65 9.96
CA ASN A 15 1.05 -9.75 8.98
C ASN A 15 2.57 -9.70 9.06
N TYR A 16 3.20 -10.31 10.07
CA TYR A 16 4.65 -10.35 10.20
C TYR A 16 5.37 -10.96 8.98
N PRO A 17 4.83 -12.00 8.29
CA PRO A 17 5.46 -12.52 7.09
C PRO A 17 5.32 -11.62 5.86
N ASN A 18 4.69 -10.46 5.94
CA ASN A 18 4.50 -9.59 4.78
C ASN A 18 5.79 -8.83 4.43
N VAL A 19 6.04 -8.71 3.13
CA VAL A 19 7.05 -7.82 2.56
C VAL A 19 6.35 -6.91 1.57
N TRP A 20 6.43 -5.61 1.83
CA TRP A 20 5.86 -4.55 0.99
C TRP A 20 6.88 -4.05 -0.03
N LEU A 21 6.36 -3.65 -1.19
CA LEU A 21 7.09 -2.94 -2.23
C LEU A 21 6.18 -1.83 -2.75
N MET A 22 6.77 -0.65 -2.93
CA MET A 22 6.12 0.47 -3.58
C MET A 22 7.01 0.94 -4.72
N GLU A 23 6.42 1.20 -5.88
CA GLU A 23 7.09 1.83 -7.01
C GLU A 23 6.33 3.08 -7.41
N VAL A 24 7.08 4.15 -7.67
CA VAL A 24 6.53 5.41 -8.17
C VAL A 24 7.12 5.64 -9.56
N HIS A 25 6.26 5.64 -10.58
CA HIS A 25 6.59 6.01 -11.95
C HIS A 25 5.91 7.35 -12.23
N PRO A 26 6.62 8.49 -12.08
CA PRO A 26 5.99 9.82 -12.09
C PRO A 26 5.15 10.08 -13.34
N GLY A 27 3.88 10.47 -13.13
CA GLY A 27 2.93 10.76 -14.20
C GLY A 27 2.41 9.55 -14.98
N GLU A 28 2.86 8.33 -14.67
CA GLU A 28 2.42 7.10 -15.33
C GLU A 28 1.64 6.21 -14.38
N LYS A 29 2.29 5.73 -13.30
CA LYS A 29 1.67 4.79 -12.38
C LYS A 29 2.30 4.77 -10.99
N PHE A 30 1.48 4.39 -10.01
CA PHE A 30 1.95 3.99 -8.70
C PHE A 30 1.63 2.51 -8.49
N ILE A 31 2.59 1.73 -8.01
CA ILE A 31 2.43 0.31 -7.73
C ILE A 31 2.54 0.08 -6.24
N TYR A 32 1.51 -0.56 -5.66
CA TYR A 32 1.51 -1.06 -4.30
C TYR A 32 1.45 -2.59 -4.33
N TYR A 33 2.50 -3.22 -3.81
CA TYR A 33 2.64 -4.68 -3.80
C TYR A 33 2.92 -5.18 -2.38
N VAL A 34 2.32 -6.31 -2.02
CA VAL A 34 2.69 -7.05 -0.81
C VAL A 34 2.75 -8.54 -1.09
N ARG A 35 3.80 -9.20 -0.60
CA ARG A 35 3.93 -10.67 -0.61
C ARG A 35 3.91 -11.18 0.81
N ARG A 36 3.02 -12.13 1.12
CA ARG A 36 3.10 -12.90 2.36
C ARG A 36 4.07 -14.05 2.16
N GLN A 37 5.22 -13.99 2.81
CA GLN A 37 6.28 -14.99 2.71
C GLN A 37 5.77 -16.39 3.11
N ALA A 38 6.41 -17.42 2.56
CA ALA A 38 6.04 -18.83 2.73
C ALA A 38 4.59 -19.20 2.30
N THR A 39 3.93 -18.33 1.54
CA THR A 39 2.61 -18.60 0.95
C THR A 39 2.58 -18.16 -0.53
N GLU A 40 1.52 -18.56 -1.22
CA GLU A 40 1.21 -18.06 -2.57
C GLU A 40 0.44 -16.74 -2.55
N ARG A 41 0.08 -16.21 -1.38
CA ARG A 41 -0.73 -14.98 -1.27
C ARG A 41 0.12 -13.75 -1.54
N TYR A 42 -0.34 -12.94 -2.48
CA TYR A 42 0.18 -11.60 -2.76
C TYR A 42 -0.96 -10.67 -3.15
N TYR A 43 -0.73 -9.37 -2.98
CA TYR A 43 -1.58 -8.32 -3.53
C TYR A 43 -0.74 -7.44 -4.42
N HIS A 44 -1.28 -7.10 -5.59
CA HIS A 44 -0.65 -6.23 -6.57
C HIS A 44 -1.71 -5.24 -7.03
N VAL A 45 -1.49 -3.95 -6.77
CA VAL A 45 -2.40 -2.88 -7.15
C VAL A 45 -1.60 -1.85 -7.94
N GLU A 46 -2.06 -1.55 -9.15
CA GLU A 46 -1.52 -0.47 -9.98
C GLU A 46 -2.56 0.66 -10.06
N PHE A 47 -2.11 1.87 -9.84
CA PHE A 47 -2.89 3.09 -10.00
C PHE A 47 -2.40 3.80 -11.26
N ASP A 48 -3.28 4.08 -12.22
CA ASP A 48 -2.98 4.91 -13.39
C ASP A 48 -2.94 6.37 -12.96
N LEU A 49 -1.80 7.03 -13.18
CA LEU A 49 -1.60 8.44 -12.84
C LEU A 49 -1.78 9.38 -14.04
N ARG A 50 -2.10 8.84 -15.22
CA ARG A 50 -2.27 9.63 -16.45
C ARG A 50 -3.62 10.32 -16.53
N GLU A 51 -4.61 9.81 -15.81
CA GLU A 51 -5.97 10.35 -15.77
C GLU A 51 -6.33 10.78 -14.33
N PRO A 52 -6.33 12.09 -14.03
CA PRO A 52 -6.73 12.57 -12.71
C PRO A 52 -8.24 12.37 -12.51
N VAL A 53 -8.63 12.09 -11.26
CA VAL A 53 -10.04 12.00 -10.84
C VAL A 53 -10.37 13.16 -9.90
N ASP A 54 -11.66 13.51 -9.82
CA ASP A 54 -12.12 14.50 -8.85
C ASP A 54 -11.81 14.05 -7.42
N PRO A 55 -11.29 14.95 -6.56
CA PRO A 55 -11.01 14.60 -5.18
C PRO A 55 -12.31 14.25 -4.44
N PRO A 56 -12.27 13.33 -3.45
CA PRO A 56 -13.42 13.09 -2.60
C PRO A 56 -13.82 14.37 -1.85
N PRO A 57 -15.08 14.48 -1.39
CA PRO A 57 -15.48 15.60 -0.54
C PRO A 57 -14.60 15.69 0.70
N PRO A 58 -14.46 16.88 1.32
CA PRO A 58 -13.65 17.05 2.51
C PRO A 58 -14.02 16.06 3.62
N PRO A 59 -13.04 15.54 4.38
CA PRO A 59 -13.33 14.63 5.48
C PRO A 59 -14.15 15.35 6.55
N TRP A 60 -14.92 14.57 7.33
CA TRP A 60 -15.80 15.14 8.35
C TRP A 60 -15.02 15.97 9.38
N GLY A 61 -15.49 17.19 9.63
CA GLY A 61 -14.87 18.11 10.59
C GLY A 61 -13.69 18.93 10.03
N TRP A 62 -13.34 18.74 8.75
CA TRP A 62 -12.33 19.57 8.11
C TRP A 62 -12.81 21.02 7.93
N LYS A 63 -11.90 21.96 8.16
CA LYS A 63 -12.05 23.40 7.95
C LYS A 63 -10.79 23.89 7.25
N ASP A 64 -10.95 24.78 6.27
CA ASP A 64 -9.87 25.48 5.59
C ASP A 64 -8.90 26.19 6.56
#